data_AF-A0A7V8NQL3-F1
#
_entry.id   AF-A0A7V8NQL3-F1
#
_cell.length_a   1.000
_cell.length_b   1.000
_cell.length_c   1.000
_cell.angle_alpha   90.00
_cell.angle_beta   90.00
_cell.angle_gamma   90.00
#
_symmetry.space_group_name_H-M   'P 1'
#
loop_
_entity.id
_entity.type
_entity.pdbx_description
1 polymer ?
#
loop_
_entity_poly.entity_id
_entity_poly.type
_entity_poly.pdbx_seq_one_letter_code
_entity_poly.pdbx_strand_id
1 'polypeptide(L)'
;DIKSESGLASTIEQIEKTVGLDNVPVFHANDSKVSLGGRVDRHEHIGKGRIGREAFRRVLQHPQLNPAAGEGQAGRAFLAETPIDNPGDDRRNVAMLWELAGLKEQAPVAEKGFSMLTPALKKKMATQRSKKTRIARAKKSLAAGSKKAGTPKRLRTPRMARRRG
;
A
#
# COMPACT_ATOMS: atom_id res chain seq x y z
N ASP A 1 9.53 2.55 15.19
CA ASP A 1 8.27 2.29 14.46
C ASP A 1 7.54 3.61 14.35
N ILE A 2 7.42 4.19 13.16
CA ILE A 2 6.82 5.53 13.01
C ILE A 2 5.29 5.54 13.08
N LYS A 3 4.64 4.36 13.19
CA LYS A 3 3.17 4.30 13.22
C LYS A 3 2.57 4.79 14.52
N SER A 4 3.26 4.58 15.63
CA SER A 4 2.85 5.09 16.94
C SER A 4 3.44 6.48 17.16
N GLU A 5 2.78 7.25 18.02
CA GLU A 5 3.26 8.57 18.40
C GLU A 5 4.63 8.52 19.10
N SER A 6 4.77 7.64 20.10
CA SER A 6 6.03 7.42 20.81
C SER A 6 7.15 6.96 19.88
N GLY A 7 6.82 6.13 18.90
CA GLY A 7 7.81 5.60 17.97
C GLY A 7 8.22 6.63 16.91
N LEU A 8 7.34 7.54 16.50
CA LEU A 8 7.71 8.69 15.69
C LEU A 8 8.60 9.66 16.48
N ALA A 9 8.22 10.01 17.71
CA ALA A 9 9.00 10.90 18.57
C ALA A 9 10.42 10.37 18.77
N SER A 10 10.56 9.08 19.11
CA SER A 10 11.86 8.43 19.24
C SER A 10 12.66 8.43 17.93
N THR A 11 11.99 8.28 16.78
CA THR A 11 12.66 8.33 15.47
C THR A 11 13.22 9.73 15.17
N ILE A 12 12.45 10.78 15.46
CA ILE A 12 12.89 12.17 15.25
C ILE A 12 14.06 12.49 16.19
N GLU A 13 13.97 12.09 17.46
CA GLU A 13 15.07 12.26 18.43
C GLU A 13 16.35 11.56 17.97
N GLN A 14 16.24 10.35 17.40
CA GLN A 14 17.39 9.63 16.85
C GLN A 14 18.01 10.35 15.65
N ILE A 15 17.19 10.90 14.75
CA ILE A 15 17.68 11.71 13.62
C ILE A 15 18.43 12.94 14.14
N GLU A 16 17.83 13.66 15.09
CA GLU A 16 18.42 14.87 15.67
C GLU A 16 19.78 14.59 16.32
N LYS A 17 19.87 13.52 17.13
CA LYS A 17 21.11 13.14 17.82
C LYS A 17 22.23 12.64 16.89
N THR A 18 21.89 12.16 15.70
CA THR A 18 22.87 11.50 14.81
C THR A 18 23.30 12.38 13.66
N VAL A 19 22.36 12.95 12.93
CA VAL A 19 22.62 13.77 11.73
C VAL A 19 22.16 15.21 11.88
N GLY A 20 21.26 15.50 12.83
CA GLY A 20 20.59 16.79 12.95
C GLY A 20 19.47 16.94 11.92
N LEU A 21 18.28 17.35 12.34
CA LEU A 21 17.11 17.42 11.47
C LEU A 21 17.23 18.51 10.39
N ASP A 22 18.06 19.53 10.62
CA ASP A 22 18.38 20.58 9.63
C ASP A 22 19.11 20.03 8.40
N ASN A 23 19.78 18.88 8.53
CA ASN A 23 20.43 18.19 7.42
C ASN A 23 19.49 17.21 6.68
N VAL A 24 18.20 17.19 7.02
CA VAL A 24 17.18 16.32 6.40
C VAL A 24 16.08 17.16 5.73
N PRO A 25 16.38 17.81 4.58
CA PRO A 25 15.42 18.67 3.89
C PRO A 25 14.30 17.91 3.17
N VAL A 26 14.50 16.61 2.91
CA VAL A 26 13.61 15.80 2.07
C VAL A 26 13.28 14.47 2.75
N PHE A 27 12.00 14.09 2.70
CA PHE A 27 11.49 12.79 3.13
C PHE A 27 10.87 12.06 1.94
N HIS A 28 11.26 10.79 1.76
CA HIS A 28 10.57 9.91 0.82
C HIS A 28 9.34 9.31 1.52
N ALA A 29 8.16 9.80 1.15
CA ALA A 29 6.88 9.46 1.72
C ALA A 29 6.27 8.26 0.99
N ASN A 30 6.71 7.05 1.36
CA ASN A 30 6.24 5.80 0.75
C ASN A 30 5.57 4.90 1.80
N ASP A 31 4.39 4.36 1.48
CA ASP A 31 3.80 3.31 2.33
C ASP A 31 4.49 1.97 2.01
N SER A 32 4.31 0.95 2.86
CA SER A 32 4.99 -0.34 2.70
C SER A 32 4.02 -1.50 2.54
N LYS A 33 4.30 -2.39 1.59
CA LYS A 33 3.58 -3.68 1.45
C LYS A 33 3.94 -4.66 2.58
N VAL A 34 5.09 -4.46 3.21
CA VAL A 34 5.69 -5.40 4.15
C VAL A 34 5.54 -4.90 5.58
N SER A 35 5.41 -5.81 6.54
CA SER A 35 5.36 -5.47 7.96
C SER A 35 6.67 -4.85 8.45
N LEU A 36 6.60 -4.16 9.58
CA LEU A 36 7.77 -3.64 10.28
C LEU A 36 8.84 -4.74 10.48
N GLY A 37 10.11 -4.40 10.24
CA GLY A 37 11.22 -5.33 10.37
C GLY A 37 11.36 -6.33 9.21
N GLY A 38 10.53 -6.25 8.17
CA GLY A 38 10.60 -7.17 7.03
C GLY A 38 11.86 -7.06 6.16
N ARG A 39 12.69 -6.01 6.33
CA ARG A 39 13.98 -5.78 5.63
C ARG A 39 13.91 -5.90 4.10
N VAL A 40 12.74 -5.64 3.52
CA VAL A 40 12.54 -5.61 2.07
C VAL A 40 11.91 -4.28 1.70
N ASP A 41 12.48 -3.63 0.69
CA ASP A 41 11.94 -2.41 0.12
C ASP A 41 10.84 -2.72 -0.92
N ARG A 42 9.59 -2.48 -0.51
CA ARG A 42 8.38 -2.69 -1.34
C ARG A 42 7.36 -1.60 -1.04
N HIS A 43 7.42 -0.54 -1.84
CA HIS A 43 6.48 0.56 -1.74
C HIS A 43 5.04 0.14 -2.05
N GLU A 44 4.10 0.78 -1.36
CA GLU A 44 2.66 0.71 -1.56
C GLU A 44 2.10 2.13 -1.76
N HIS A 45 0.91 2.22 -2.36
CA HIS A 45 0.16 3.47 -2.42
C HIS A 45 -0.10 4.06 -1.02
N ILE A 46 -0.12 5.38 -0.93
CA ILE A 46 -0.25 6.12 0.33
C ILE A 46 -1.53 5.70 1.06
N GLY A 47 -1.36 5.18 2.28
CA GLY A 47 -2.46 4.77 3.15
C GLY A 47 -3.04 3.38 2.86
N LYS A 48 -2.51 2.65 1.87
CA LYS A 48 -2.96 1.28 1.54
C LYS A 48 -2.01 0.20 2.04
N GLY A 49 -0.86 0.58 2.59
CA GLY A 49 0.15 -0.34 3.12
C GLY A 49 0.05 -0.52 4.62
N ARG A 50 1.16 -0.99 5.20
CA ARG A 50 1.30 -1.34 6.62
C ARG A 50 1.66 -0.15 7.51
N ILE A 51 2.17 0.95 6.94
CA ILE A 51 2.41 2.20 7.67
C ILE A 51 1.06 2.89 7.90
N GLY A 52 0.29 3.04 6.82
CA GLY A 52 -1.12 3.46 6.89
C GLY A 52 -1.34 4.95 7.14
N ARG A 53 -2.57 5.40 6.86
CA ARG A 53 -2.95 6.83 6.79
C ARG A 53 -2.64 7.63 8.07
N GLU A 54 -2.84 7.01 9.23
CA GLU A 54 -2.71 7.71 10.51
C GLU A 54 -1.26 8.06 10.85
N ALA A 55 -0.32 7.19 10.47
CA ALA A 55 1.11 7.47 10.59
C ALA A 55 1.51 8.63 9.67
N PHE A 56 1.07 8.60 8.40
CA PHE A 56 1.31 9.69 7.45
C PHE A 56 0.75 11.03 7.92
N ARG A 57 -0.48 11.04 8.44
CA ARG A 57 -1.09 12.25 9.01
C ARG A 57 -0.20 12.85 10.09
N ARG A 58 0.25 12.04 11.04
CA ARG A 58 1.10 12.49 12.15
C ARG A 58 2.45 13.02 11.69
N VAL A 59 3.09 12.37 10.71
CA VAL A 59 4.37 12.84 10.14
C VAL A 59 4.19 14.16 9.39
N LEU A 60 3.19 14.25 8.50
CA LEU A 60 2.95 15.43 7.67
C LEU A 60 2.48 16.65 8.47
N GLN A 61 1.86 16.44 9.63
CA GLN A 61 1.42 17.48 10.54
C GLN A 61 2.39 17.72 11.70
N HIS A 62 3.54 17.04 11.72
CA HIS A 62 4.48 17.15 12.83
C HIS A 62 5.06 18.57 12.91
N PRO A 63 5.11 19.21 14.10
CA PRO A 63 5.60 20.58 14.25
C PRO A 63 7.00 20.80 13.69
N GLN A 64 7.90 19.87 13.99
CA GLN A 64 9.27 19.89 13.47
C GLN A 64 9.39 19.36 12.04
N LEU A 65 8.33 19.18 11.25
CA LEU A 65 8.47 18.77 9.83
C LEU A 65 7.60 19.65 8.91
N ASN A 66 6.53 20.22 9.45
CA ASN A 66 5.57 21.03 8.73
C ASN A 66 5.85 22.53 8.93
N PRO A 67 6.11 23.31 7.87
CA PRO A 67 6.36 24.75 8.00
C PRO A 67 5.15 25.54 8.54
N ALA A 68 3.93 25.04 8.36
CA ALA A 68 2.71 25.69 8.84
C ALA A 68 2.47 25.53 10.35
N ALA A 69 3.23 24.67 11.02
CA ALA A 69 3.03 24.32 12.43
C ALA A 69 3.80 25.22 13.41
N GLY A 70 4.63 26.16 12.91
CA GLY A 70 5.33 27.14 13.73
C GLY A 70 6.61 26.63 14.40
N GLU A 71 7.51 27.60 14.59
CA GLU A 71 8.83 27.58 15.25
C GLU A 71 10.04 27.06 14.45
N GLY A 72 10.90 28.03 14.08
CA GLY A 72 12.36 27.93 14.00
C GLY A 72 13.00 27.08 12.90
N GLN A 73 12.30 26.10 12.34
CA GLN A 73 12.87 25.14 11.39
C GLN A 73 12.18 25.21 10.02
N ALA A 74 12.99 25.11 8.96
CA ALA A 74 12.49 25.07 7.60
C ALA A 74 11.56 23.86 7.38
N GLY A 75 10.47 24.04 6.63
CA GLY A 75 9.58 22.93 6.25
C GLY A 75 10.30 21.85 5.45
N ARG A 76 9.80 20.61 5.52
CA ARG A 76 10.41 19.46 4.84
C ARG A 76 9.65 19.18 3.56
N ALA A 77 10.38 18.87 2.49
CA ALA A 77 9.78 18.42 1.24
C ALA A 77 9.45 16.92 1.34
N PHE A 78 8.26 16.52 0.88
CA PHE A 78 7.84 15.12 0.85
C PHE A 78 7.70 14.63 -0.60
N LEU A 79 8.46 13.60 -0.95
CA LEU A 79 8.46 13.00 -2.29
C LEU A 79 7.82 11.60 -2.26
N ALA A 80 6.89 11.33 -3.17
CA ALA A 80 6.25 10.03 -3.29
C ALA A 80 6.85 9.21 -4.44
N GLU A 81 7.34 8.01 -4.14
CA GLU A 81 7.91 7.03 -5.07
C GLU A 81 7.04 5.77 -5.12
N THR A 82 5.72 5.99 -5.12
CA THR A 82 4.74 4.90 -5.06
C THR A 82 4.62 4.17 -6.40
N PRO A 83 4.19 2.89 -6.40
CA PRO A 83 3.89 2.17 -7.64
C PRO A 83 2.87 2.92 -8.52
N ILE A 84 2.97 2.73 -9.85
CA ILE A 84 1.96 3.17 -10.81
C ILE A 84 1.29 1.92 -11.37
N ASP A 85 0.21 1.48 -10.71
CA ASP A 85 -0.58 0.32 -11.17
C ASP A 85 -1.55 0.73 -12.29
N ASN A 86 -2.05 1.97 -12.23
CA ASN A 86 -2.97 2.58 -13.19
C ASN A 86 -2.58 4.02 -13.49
N PRO A 87 -2.93 4.54 -14.69
CA PRO A 87 -2.78 5.96 -14.98
C PRO A 87 -3.43 6.86 -13.90
N GLY A 88 -2.69 7.86 -13.44
CA GLY A 88 -3.14 8.83 -12.45
C GLY A 88 -2.95 8.41 -10.98
N ASP A 89 -2.33 7.25 -10.71
CA ASP A 89 -2.03 6.84 -9.33
C ASP A 89 -1.04 7.78 -8.63
N ASP A 90 -0.07 8.32 -9.37
CA ASP A 90 0.80 9.41 -8.93
C ASP A 90 0.00 10.58 -8.35
N ARG A 91 -0.95 11.10 -9.13
CA ARG A 91 -1.81 12.22 -8.73
C ARG A 91 -2.68 11.88 -7.53
N ARG A 92 -3.25 10.67 -7.50
CA ARG A 92 -4.06 10.19 -6.36
C ARG A 92 -3.22 10.09 -5.09
N ASN A 93 -1.98 9.62 -5.19
CA ASN A 93 -1.07 9.52 -4.04
C ASN A 93 -0.67 10.90 -3.52
N VAL A 94 -0.31 11.84 -4.40
CA VAL A 94 -0.01 13.23 -4.02
C VAL A 94 -1.24 13.90 -3.39
N ALA A 95 -2.42 13.74 -3.99
CA ALA A 95 -3.66 14.27 -3.42
C ALA A 95 -3.96 13.70 -2.02
N MET A 96 -3.67 12.40 -1.79
CA MET A 96 -3.79 11.80 -0.47
C MET A 96 -2.81 12.42 0.54
N LEU A 97 -1.57 12.72 0.14
CA LEU A 97 -0.63 13.43 1.03
C LEU A 97 -1.15 14.83 1.40
N TRP A 98 -1.68 15.60 0.45
CA TRP A 98 -2.32 16.90 0.73
C TRP A 98 -3.50 16.77 1.70
N GLU A 99 -4.35 15.75 1.51
CA GLU A 99 -5.46 15.47 2.44
C GLU A 99 -4.96 15.14 3.84
N LEU A 100 -3.95 14.28 3.96
CA LEU A 100 -3.40 13.86 5.25
C LEU A 100 -2.62 14.98 5.94
N ALA A 101 -2.03 15.91 5.19
CA ALA A 101 -1.43 17.13 5.71
C ALA A 101 -2.47 18.15 6.22
N GLY A 102 -3.77 17.95 5.95
CA GLY A 102 -4.81 18.93 6.29
C GLY A 102 -4.86 20.13 5.35
N LEU A 103 -4.20 20.04 4.18
CA LEU A 103 -3.99 21.13 3.24
C LEU A 103 -4.71 20.90 1.90
N LYS A 104 -5.76 20.07 1.91
CA LYS A 104 -6.49 19.67 0.69
C LYS A 104 -6.96 20.86 -0.15
N GLU A 105 -7.45 21.91 0.49
CA GLU A 105 -7.95 23.12 -0.18
C GLU A 105 -6.83 23.97 -0.81
N GLN A 106 -5.58 23.77 -0.38
CA GLN A 106 -4.41 24.44 -0.93
C GLN A 106 -3.71 23.60 -2.01
N ALA A 107 -4.18 22.36 -2.22
CA ALA A 107 -3.57 21.46 -3.19
C ALA A 107 -3.71 22.05 -4.60
N PRO A 108 -2.63 22.11 -5.38
CA PRO A 108 -2.69 22.61 -6.75
C PRO A 108 -3.62 21.74 -7.60
N VAL A 109 -4.35 22.37 -8.52
CA VAL A 109 -5.17 21.65 -9.49
C VAL A 109 -4.24 20.75 -10.32
N ALA A 110 -4.55 19.45 -10.38
CA ALA A 110 -3.72 18.51 -11.10
C ALA A 110 -3.80 18.75 -12.63
N GLU A 111 -2.83 19.47 -13.18
CA GLU A 111 -2.78 19.75 -14.61
C GLU A 111 -2.51 18.49 -15.43
N LYS A 112 -3.07 18.40 -16.65
CA LYS A 112 -2.74 17.34 -17.62
C LYS A 112 -1.38 17.64 -18.29
N GLY A 113 -0.31 17.80 -17.51
CA GLY A 113 0.99 18.26 -18.03
C GLY A 113 2.06 17.17 -18.19
N PHE A 114 2.11 16.17 -17.33
CA PHE A 114 3.12 15.12 -17.41
C PHE A 114 2.49 13.77 -17.05
N SER A 115 2.61 12.80 -17.95
CA SER A 115 2.33 11.40 -17.66
C SER A 115 3.61 10.64 -17.93
N MET A 116 4.21 10.09 -16.88
CA MET A 116 5.35 9.16 -17.00
C MET A 116 4.98 7.91 -17.83
N LEU A 117 3.68 7.69 -18.06
CA LEU A 117 3.16 6.64 -18.91
C LEU A 117 3.12 7.10 -20.36
N THR A 118 4.22 6.82 -21.07
CA THR A 118 4.22 6.85 -22.54
C THR A 118 3.12 5.94 -23.09
N PRO A 119 2.61 6.19 -24.30
CA PRO A 119 1.66 5.28 -24.96
C PRO A 119 2.14 3.81 -24.98
N ALA A 120 3.46 3.61 -25.11
CA ALA A 120 4.09 2.30 -25.06
C ALA A 120 3.98 1.64 -23.67
N LEU A 121 4.23 2.38 -22.58
CA LEU A 121 4.04 1.87 -21.22
C LEU A 121 2.58 1.54 -20.95
N LYS A 122 1.63 2.39 -21.39
CA LYS A 122 0.19 2.12 -21.27
C LYS A 122 -0.20 0.82 -21.96
N LYS A 123 0.29 0.57 -23.18
CA LYS A 123 0.05 -0.66 -23.93
C LYS A 123 0.63 -1.88 -23.19
N LYS A 124 1.87 -1.79 -22.72
CA LYS A 124 2.56 -2.87 -21.97
C LYS A 124 1.82 -3.22 -20.66
N MET A 125 1.39 -2.21 -19.91
CA MET A 125 0.63 -2.41 -18.67
C MET A 125 -0.74 -3.04 -18.92
N ALA A 126 -1.47 -2.61 -19.96
CA ALA A 126 -2.75 -3.21 -20.35
C ALA A 126 -2.58 -4.71 -20.68
N THR A 127 -1.52 -5.08 -21.40
CA THR A 127 -1.19 -6.47 -21.70
C THR A 127 -0.83 -7.27 -20.44
N GLN A 128 -0.07 -6.70 -19.51
CA GLN A 128 0.26 -7.38 -18.24
C GLN A 128 -0.97 -7.59 -17.36
N ARG A 129 -1.86 -6.59 -17.29
CA ARG A 129 -3.11 -6.67 -16.53
C ARG A 129 -4.05 -7.72 -17.10
N SER A 130 -4.20 -7.81 -18.42
CA SER A 130 -5.01 -8.86 -19.05
C SER A 130 -4.46 -10.27 -18.79
N LYS A 131 -3.13 -10.44 -18.82
CA LYS A 131 -2.46 -11.71 -18.49
C LYS A 131 -2.68 -12.11 -17.03
N LYS A 132 -2.57 -11.17 -16.09
CA LYS A 132 -2.82 -11.39 -14.65
C LYS A 132 -4.27 -11.81 -14.40
N THR A 133 -5.24 -11.15 -15.05
CA THR A 133 -6.67 -11.50 -14.97
C THR A 133 -6.95 -12.90 -15.52
N ARG A 134 -6.33 -13.27 -16.66
CA ARG A 134 -6.44 -14.64 -17.23
C ARG A 134 -5.91 -15.70 -16.27
N ILE A 135 -4.74 -15.46 -15.67
CA ILE A 135 -4.13 -16.39 -14.70
C ILE A 135 -5.02 -16.53 -13.45
N ALA A 136 -5.55 -15.43 -12.93
CA ALA A 136 -6.45 -15.46 -11.78
C ALA A 136 -7.74 -16.25 -12.08
N ARG A 137 -8.32 -16.06 -13.27
CA ARG A 137 -9.52 -16.79 -13.71
C ARG A 137 -9.25 -18.30 -13.89
N ALA A 138 -8.10 -18.67 -14.46
CA ALA A 138 -7.68 -20.06 -14.60
C ALA A 138 -7.45 -20.76 -13.25
N LYS A 139 -6.81 -20.07 -12.29
CA LYS A 139 -6.66 -20.59 -10.92
C LYS A 139 -8.01 -20.80 -10.23
N LYS A 140 -8.96 -19.88 -10.44
CA LYS A 140 -10.33 -20.00 -9.89
C LYS A 140 -11.11 -21.17 -10.50
N SER A 141 -10.98 -21.43 -11.80
CA SER A 141 -11.63 -22.59 -12.45
C SER A 141 -11.04 -23.92 -11.98
N LEU A 142 -9.71 -23.99 -11.80
CA LEU A 142 -9.04 -25.19 -11.27
C LEU A 142 -9.48 -25.50 -9.82
N ALA A 143 -9.58 -24.48 -8.97
CA ALA A 143 -10.06 -24.63 -7.60
C ALA A 143 -11.57 -24.98 -7.51
N ALA A 144 -12.37 -24.61 -8.51
CA ALA A 144 -13.78 -25.00 -8.59
C ALA A 144 -13.96 -26.44 -9.09
N GLY A 145 -13.07 -26.92 -9.96
CA GLY A 145 -13.06 -28.29 -10.47
C GLY A 145 -12.71 -29.33 -9.40
N SER A 146 -11.81 -29.01 -8.46
CA SER A 146 -11.42 -29.92 -7.39
C SER A 146 -12.51 -30.15 -6.33
N LYS A 147 -13.55 -29.31 -6.27
CA LYS A 147 -14.69 -29.48 -5.35
C LYS A 147 -15.82 -30.37 -5.89
N LYS A 148 -15.79 -30.78 -7.17
CA LYS A 148 -16.82 -31.64 -7.78
C LYS A 148 -16.47 -33.13 -7.84
N ALA A 149 -15.27 -33.54 -7.47
CA ALA A 149 -14.84 -34.93 -7.43
C ALA A 149 -14.78 -35.44 -5.98
N GLY A 150 -15.95 -35.73 -5.38
CA GLY A 150 -15.97 -36.14 -3.97
C GLY A 150 -17.35 -36.49 -3.41
N THR A 151 -18.06 -37.44 -4.04
CA THR A 151 -19.15 -38.16 -3.37
C THR A 151 -19.02 -39.65 -3.68
N PRO A 152 -18.55 -40.48 -2.73
CA PRO A 152 -18.50 -41.93 -2.96
C PRO A 152 -19.93 -42.50 -2.90
N LYS A 153 -20.30 -43.28 -3.93
CA LYS A 153 -21.53 -44.08 -3.94
C LYS A 153 -21.49 -45.07 -2.77
N ARG A 154 -22.41 -44.91 -1.82
CA ARG A 154 -22.61 -45.78 -0.66
C ARG A 154 -23.05 -47.17 -1.13
N LEU A 155 -22.19 -48.19 -0.99
CA LEU A 155 -22.57 -49.58 -1.22
C LEU A 155 -23.63 -50.01 -0.19
N ARG A 156 -24.77 -50.52 -0.69
CA ARG A 156 -25.80 -51.17 0.12
C ARG A 156 -25.32 -52.59 0.44
N THR A 157 -25.18 -52.93 1.72
CA THR A 157 -25.00 -54.31 2.17
C THR A 157 -26.35 -55.04 2.22
N PRO A 158 -26.43 -56.33 1.84
CA PRO A 158 -27.64 -57.12 2.00
C PRO A 158 -27.76 -57.65 3.44
N ARG A 159 -28.97 -57.56 3.96
CA ARG A 159 -29.37 -57.97 5.32
C ARG A 159 -29.53 -59.49 5.35
N MET A 160 -28.63 -60.21 6.03
CA MET A 160 -28.80 -61.65 6.27
C MET A 160 -29.90 -61.89 7.30
N ALA A 161 -30.88 -62.72 6.92
CA ALA A 161 -31.96 -63.19 7.76
C ALA A 161 -31.44 -64.19 8.80
N ARG A 162 -31.75 -63.95 10.08
CA ARG A 162 -31.62 -64.95 11.14
C ARG A 162 -32.74 -65.98 10.98
N ARG A 163 -32.37 -67.23 10.72
CA ARG A 163 -33.24 -68.40 10.96
C ARG A 163 -32.99 -68.93 12.37
N ARG A 164 -34.08 -69.42 12.96
CA ARG A 164 -34.27 -69.90 14.32
C ARG A 164 -33.48 -71.18 14.59
N GLY A 165 -33.06 -71.32 15.85
CA GLY A 165 -32.73 -72.55 16.57
C GLY A 165 -33.05 -72.27 18.03
#